data_AF-A0A925EUW3-F1
#
_entry.id   AF-A0A925EUW3-F1
#
_cell.length_a   1.000
_cell.length_b   1.000
_cell.length_c   1.000
_cell.angle_alpha   90.00
_cell.angle_beta   90.00
_cell.angle_gamma   90.00
#
_symmetry.space_group_name_H-M   'P 1'
#
loop_
_entity.id
_entity.type
_entity.pdbx_description
1 polymer ?
#
loop_
_entity_poly.entity_id
_entity_poly.type
_entity_poly.pdbx_seq_one_letter_code
_entity_poly.pdbx_strand_id
1 'polypeptide(L)'
;MIRLPESANDLEILAIVYAWAEALSQEDYALVYEMTYHPADDHIDKNLIRQLIENYGSIEPMGDGSKFKVTALDSAVGDLKPRHEVTRYDQSDEPNSLIIGDIWFDLPLNGAWSDLTALFDIVLLEGTLVLQLHDIHVM
;
A
#
# COMPACT_ATOMS: atom_id res chain seq x y z
N MET A 1 -9.50 -0.82 10.08
CA MET A 1 -9.14 0.18 9.06
C MET A 1 -9.01 1.56 9.69
N ILE A 2 -8.15 2.41 9.15
CA ILE A 2 -8.09 3.83 9.49
C ILE A 2 -9.13 4.59 8.67
N ARG A 3 -9.77 5.59 9.29
CA ARG A 3 -10.73 6.50 8.65
C ARG A 3 -10.18 7.93 8.70
N LEU A 4 -10.24 8.61 7.57
CA LEU A 4 -9.91 10.03 7.42
C LEU A 4 -11.19 10.82 7.12
N PRO A 5 -11.26 12.12 7.46
CA PRO A 5 -12.35 12.97 6.99
C PRO A 5 -12.33 13.05 5.45
N GLU A 6 -13.49 13.22 4.81
CA GLU A 6 -13.60 13.40 3.35
C GLU A 6 -12.70 14.52 2.80
N SER A 7 -12.52 15.59 3.60
CA SER A 7 -11.67 16.74 3.30
C SER A 7 -10.17 16.49 3.46
N ALA A 8 -9.73 15.28 3.85
CA ALA A 8 -8.33 15.00 4.09
C ALA A 8 -7.50 15.26 2.83
N ASN A 9 -6.38 15.96 2.99
CA ASN A 9 -5.48 16.27 1.89
C ASN A 9 -4.48 15.13 1.63
N ASP A 10 -3.71 15.27 0.55
CA ASP A 10 -2.80 14.20 0.09
C ASP A 10 -1.68 13.89 1.08
N LEU A 11 -1.22 14.89 1.86
CA LEU A 11 -0.22 14.67 2.91
C LEU A 11 -0.80 13.85 4.07
N GLU A 12 -2.06 14.10 4.45
CA GLU A 12 -2.75 13.33 5.48
C GLU A 12 -3.00 11.90 5.03
N ILE A 13 -3.35 11.70 3.76
CA ILE A 13 -3.51 10.38 3.14
C ILE A 13 -2.17 9.63 3.12
N LEU A 14 -1.11 10.26 2.60
CA LEU A 14 0.22 9.65 2.56
C LEU A 14 0.75 9.33 3.96
N ALA A 15 0.46 10.14 4.97
CA ALA A 15 0.86 9.86 6.34
C ALA A 15 0.34 8.51 6.85
N ILE A 16 -0.86 8.08 6.40
CA ILE A 16 -1.39 6.76 6.73
C ILE A 16 -0.60 5.65 6.02
N VAL A 17 -0.25 5.85 4.75
CA VAL A 17 0.54 4.87 3.98
C VAL A 17 1.97 4.78 4.52
N TYR A 18 2.55 5.89 4.98
CA TYR A 18 3.83 5.88 5.69
C TYR A 18 3.77 5.07 6.99
N ALA A 19 2.71 5.24 7.80
CA ALA A 19 2.52 4.44 9.00
C ALA A 19 2.31 2.94 8.67
N TRP A 20 1.64 2.66 7.55
CA TRP A 20 1.43 1.29 7.07
C TRP A 20 2.75 0.64 6.62
N ALA A 21 3.60 1.38 5.90
CA ALA A 21 4.93 0.93 5.51
C ALA A 21 5.87 0.74 6.71
N GLU A 22 5.75 1.58 7.74
CA GLU A 22 6.47 1.39 9.01
C GLU A 22 6.05 0.06 9.67
N ALA A 23 4.75 -0.24 9.77
CA ALA A 23 4.28 -1.51 10.31
C ALA A 23 4.78 -2.72 9.49
N LEU A 24 4.86 -2.60 8.16
CA LEU A 24 5.49 -3.60 7.30
C LEU A 24 6.97 -3.81 7.60
N SER A 25 7.72 -2.73 7.86
CA SER A 25 9.14 -2.83 8.20
C SER A 25 9.40 -3.58 9.53
N GLN A 26 8.39 -3.62 10.40
CA GLN A 26 8.39 -4.39 11.64
C GLN A 26 7.81 -5.81 11.48
N GLU A 27 7.46 -6.21 10.24
CA GLU A 27 6.79 -7.47 9.92
C GLU A 27 5.44 -7.67 10.65
N ASP A 28 4.78 -6.58 11.09
CA ASP A 28 3.48 -6.62 11.77
C ASP A 28 2.34 -6.69 10.75
N TYR A 29 2.26 -7.82 10.05
CA TYR A 29 1.25 -8.05 9.01
C TYR A 29 -0.19 -8.04 9.54
N ALA A 30 -0.38 -8.25 10.85
CA ALA A 30 -1.70 -8.14 11.47
C ALA A 30 -2.14 -6.67 11.52
N LEU A 31 -1.28 -5.78 12.01
CA LEU A 31 -1.56 -4.35 12.02
C LEU A 31 -1.71 -3.78 10.60
N VAL A 32 -0.81 -4.15 9.69
CA VAL A 32 -0.86 -3.77 8.27
C VAL A 32 -2.22 -4.08 7.64
N TYR A 33 -2.75 -5.28 7.88
CA TYR A 33 -4.09 -5.68 7.43
C TYR A 33 -5.20 -4.91 8.15
N GLU A 34 -5.07 -4.71 9.46
CA GLU A 34 -6.07 -3.95 10.24
C GLU A 34 -6.11 -2.46 9.88
N MET A 35 -5.08 -1.89 9.26
CA MET A 35 -5.05 -0.48 8.86
C MET A 35 -5.85 -0.21 7.58
N THR A 36 -6.02 -1.20 6.70
CA THR A 36 -6.72 -1.08 5.42
C THR A 36 -8.19 -1.50 5.49
N TYR A 37 -8.99 -1.01 4.56
CA TYR A 37 -10.34 -1.47 4.30
C TYR A 37 -10.31 -2.73 3.43
N HIS A 38 -11.14 -3.71 3.79
CA HIS A 38 -11.26 -4.97 3.08
C HIS A 38 -12.76 -5.23 2.82
N PRO A 39 -13.22 -5.15 1.56
CA PRO A 39 -14.58 -5.54 1.22
C PRO A 39 -14.80 -7.05 1.44
N ALA A 40 -16.06 -7.48 1.53
CA ALA A 40 -16.39 -8.86 1.92
C ALA A 40 -15.89 -9.93 0.93
N ASP A 41 -15.69 -9.55 -0.32
CA ASP A 41 -15.17 -10.36 -1.42
C ASP A 41 -13.67 -10.16 -1.67
N ASP A 42 -12.97 -9.41 -0.82
CA ASP A 42 -11.54 -9.20 -0.92
C ASP A 42 -10.77 -10.52 -0.76
N HIS A 43 -9.72 -10.69 -1.54
CA HIS A 43 -8.85 -11.86 -1.52
C HIS A 43 -7.55 -11.58 -0.77
N ILE A 44 -7.26 -10.30 -0.50
CA ILE A 44 -6.09 -9.89 0.24
C ILE A 44 -6.28 -10.20 1.71
N ASP A 45 -5.34 -10.96 2.26
CA ASP A 45 -5.18 -11.17 3.70
C ASP A 45 -3.73 -10.89 4.13
N LYS A 46 -3.50 -10.87 5.44
CA LYS A 46 -2.16 -10.67 6.01
C LYS A 46 -1.11 -11.67 5.53
N ASN A 47 -1.50 -12.89 5.17
CA ASN A 47 -0.58 -13.91 4.67
C ASN A 47 -0.21 -13.63 3.21
N LEU A 48 -1.18 -13.20 2.39
CA LEU A 48 -0.94 -12.82 1.01
C LEU A 48 -0.03 -11.60 0.95
N ILE A 49 -0.29 -10.56 1.75
CA ILE A 49 0.61 -9.38 1.84
C ILE A 49 2.03 -9.83 2.16
N ARG A 50 2.21 -10.67 3.19
CA ARG A 50 3.51 -11.23 3.54
C ARG A 50 4.15 -11.98 2.39
N GLN A 51 3.39 -12.84 1.70
CA GLN A 51 3.90 -13.63 0.57
C GLN A 51 4.36 -12.75 -0.58
N LEU A 52 3.55 -11.75 -0.96
CA LEU A 52 3.89 -10.79 -2.01
C LEU A 52 5.18 -10.05 -1.66
N ILE A 53 5.36 -9.59 -0.42
CA ILE A 53 6.63 -8.98 0.01
C ILE A 53 7.77 -10.00 -0.05
N GLU A 54 7.64 -11.16 0.60
CA GLU A 54 8.72 -12.15 0.68
C GLU A 54 9.19 -12.62 -0.70
N ASN A 55 8.30 -12.61 -1.70
CA ASN A 55 8.55 -13.11 -3.05
C ASN A 55 8.58 -11.99 -4.12
N TYR A 56 8.83 -10.74 -3.72
CA TYR A 56 9.02 -9.63 -4.65
C TYR A 56 7.84 -9.38 -5.61
N GLY A 57 6.64 -9.25 -5.06
CA GLY A 57 5.40 -9.01 -5.78
C GLY A 57 4.76 -10.26 -6.39
N SER A 58 5.31 -11.44 -6.14
CA SER A 58 4.79 -12.72 -6.65
C SER A 58 4.13 -13.55 -5.55
N ILE A 59 3.11 -14.33 -5.89
CA ILE A 59 2.62 -15.40 -4.99
C ILE A 59 3.54 -16.63 -5.01
N GLU A 60 4.31 -16.79 -6.08
CA GLU A 60 5.26 -17.89 -6.25
C GLU A 60 6.61 -17.55 -5.62
N PRO A 61 7.23 -18.48 -4.88
CA PRO A 61 8.58 -18.28 -4.36
C PRO A 61 9.59 -17.99 -5.46
N MET A 62 10.59 -17.17 -5.13
CA MET A 62 11.74 -16.94 -6.00
C MET A 62 12.48 -18.25 -6.27
N GLY A 63 12.89 -18.48 -7.53
CA GLY A 63 13.54 -19.73 -7.95
C GLY A 63 14.89 -20.01 -7.26
N ASP A 64 15.53 -18.98 -6.69
CA ASP A 64 16.76 -19.07 -5.92
C ASP A 64 16.54 -19.20 -4.40
N GLY A 65 15.27 -19.18 -3.95
CA GLY A 65 14.89 -19.23 -2.54
C GLY A 65 15.10 -17.93 -1.76
N SER A 66 15.44 -16.83 -2.45
CA SER A 66 15.58 -15.50 -1.83
C SER A 66 14.27 -15.05 -1.20
N LYS A 67 14.38 -14.31 -0.09
CA LYS A 67 13.25 -13.66 0.58
C LYS A 67 13.51 -12.20 0.82
N PHE A 68 12.48 -11.39 0.63
CA PHE A 68 12.55 -9.95 0.85
C PHE A 68 11.77 -9.53 2.09
N LYS A 69 12.20 -8.41 2.67
CA LYS A 69 11.54 -7.74 3.78
C LYS A 69 11.56 -6.24 3.54
N VAL A 70 10.48 -5.57 3.92
CA VAL A 70 10.43 -4.11 3.88
C VAL A 70 11.44 -3.54 4.86
N THR A 71 12.18 -2.54 4.40
CA THR A 71 13.15 -1.80 5.19
C THR A 71 12.51 -0.51 5.71
N ALA A 72 12.93 -0.02 6.87
CA ALA A 72 12.48 1.29 7.34
C ALA A 72 12.88 2.36 6.31
N LEU A 73 11.93 3.20 5.91
CA LEU A 73 12.05 4.14 4.78
C LEU A 73 13.24 5.10 4.92
N ASP A 74 13.53 5.54 6.15
CA ASP A 74 14.63 6.46 6.47
C ASP A 74 16.02 5.82 6.45
N SER A 75 16.08 4.48 6.44
CA SER A 75 17.31 3.69 6.41
C SER A 75 17.63 3.11 5.03
N ALA A 76 16.68 3.18 4.09
CA ALA A 76 16.84 2.66 2.75
C ALA A 76 17.85 3.49 1.93
N VAL A 77 18.76 2.81 1.25
CA VAL A 77 19.78 3.42 0.39
C VAL A 77 19.53 3.14 -1.10
N GLY A 78 20.35 3.73 -1.97
CA GLY A 78 20.31 3.53 -3.42
C GLY A 78 19.89 4.79 -4.18
N ASP A 79 20.07 4.74 -5.50
CA ASP A 79 19.84 5.88 -6.39
C ASP A 79 18.39 5.96 -6.93
N LEU A 80 17.60 4.90 -6.71
CA LEU A 80 16.19 4.88 -7.05
C LEU A 80 15.46 5.93 -6.22
N LYS A 81 14.67 6.77 -6.90
CA LYS A 81 13.80 7.75 -6.27
C LYS A 81 12.42 7.13 -6.14
N PRO A 82 11.94 6.85 -4.92
CA PRO A 82 10.65 6.21 -4.75
C PRO A 82 9.51 7.11 -5.21
N ARG A 83 8.50 6.51 -5.82
CA ARG A 83 7.21 7.10 -6.10
C ARG A 83 6.31 6.95 -4.88
N HIS A 84 5.97 8.07 -4.25
CA HIS A 84 4.89 8.17 -3.27
C HIS A 84 3.92 9.24 -3.75
N GLU A 85 2.88 8.82 -4.48
CA GLU A 85 1.99 9.72 -5.22
C GLU A 85 0.53 9.42 -4.89
N VAL A 86 -0.26 10.47 -4.79
CA VAL A 86 -1.72 10.40 -4.64
C VAL A 86 -2.34 11.01 -5.90
N THR A 87 -3.20 10.26 -6.57
CA THR A 87 -4.04 10.78 -7.66
C THR A 87 -5.48 10.83 -7.17
N ARG A 88 -6.17 11.95 -7.44
CA ARG A 88 -7.62 12.04 -7.22
C ARG A 88 -8.35 12.02 -8.55
N TYR A 89 -9.40 11.24 -8.63
CA TYR A 89 -10.23 11.13 -9.83
C TYR A 89 -11.31 12.19 -9.84
N ASP A 90 -11.67 12.64 -11.05
CA ASP A 90 -12.85 13.45 -11.25
C ASP A 90 -14.09 12.54 -11.14
N GLN A 91 -14.90 12.77 -10.11
CA GLN A 91 -16.12 11.99 -9.88
C GLN A 91 -17.19 12.19 -10.96
N SER A 92 -17.04 13.18 -11.84
CA SER A 92 -17.93 13.31 -12.99
C SER A 92 -17.74 12.22 -14.04
N ASP A 93 -16.57 11.56 -14.09
CA ASP A 93 -16.29 10.48 -15.03
C ASP A 93 -16.98 9.16 -14.62
N GLU A 94 -17.08 8.91 -13.30
CA GLU A 94 -17.75 7.73 -12.74
C GLU A 94 -18.59 8.09 -11.49
N PRO A 95 -19.77 8.72 -11.65
CA PRO A 95 -20.52 9.36 -10.55
C PRO A 95 -21.10 8.39 -9.51
N ASN A 96 -21.04 7.08 -9.74
CA ASN A 96 -21.49 6.06 -8.81
C ASN A 96 -20.33 5.27 -8.19
N SER A 97 -19.08 5.58 -8.55
CA SER A 97 -17.92 4.92 -7.98
C SER A 97 -17.68 5.43 -6.56
N LEU A 98 -17.34 4.51 -5.65
CA LEU A 98 -16.87 4.88 -4.31
C LEU A 98 -15.35 5.12 -4.31
N ILE A 99 -14.66 4.72 -5.38
CA ILE A 99 -13.22 4.95 -5.55
C ILE A 99 -13.04 6.36 -6.09
N ILE A 100 -12.32 7.18 -5.34
CA ILE A 100 -12.12 8.60 -5.63
C ILE A 100 -10.67 8.95 -6.00
N GLY A 101 -9.80 7.95 -6.07
CA GLY A 101 -8.40 8.13 -6.38
C GLY A 101 -7.58 6.88 -6.10
N ASP A 102 -6.29 6.96 -6.42
CA ASP A 102 -5.30 5.93 -6.14
C ASP A 102 -4.07 6.47 -5.42
N ILE A 103 -3.28 5.56 -4.87
CA ILE A 103 -1.98 5.84 -4.28
C ILE A 103 -0.98 4.83 -4.83
N TRP A 104 0.14 5.35 -5.31
CA TRP A 104 1.30 4.57 -5.70
C TRP A 104 2.38 4.77 -4.66
N PHE A 105 2.85 3.69 -4.03
CA PHE A 105 3.82 3.75 -2.95
C PHE A 105 4.91 2.69 -3.09
N ASP A 106 6.08 3.12 -3.56
CA ASP A 106 7.25 2.27 -3.70
C ASP A 106 7.82 1.87 -2.33
N LEU A 107 8.13 0.58 -2.18
CA LEU A 107 8.64 0.00 -0.95
C LEU A 107 10.14 -0.29 -1.06
N PRO A 108 10.94 0.06 -0.05
CA PRO A 108 12.33 -0.38 0.01
C PRO A 108 12.40 -1.81 0.56
N LEU A 109 13.26 -2.63 -0.03
CA LEU A 109 13.47 -4.01 0.37
C LEU A 109 14.94 -4.28 0.71
N ASN A 110 15.17 -5.05 1.78
CA ASN A 110 16.48 -5.55 2.18
C ASN A 110 17.61 -4.49 2.18
N GLY A 111 17.33 -3.28 2.62
CA GLY A 111 18.29 -2.18 2.75
C GLY A 111 18.27 -1.15 1.60
N ALA A 112 17.57 -1.41 0.49
CA ALA A 112 17.59 -0.53 -0.66
C ALA A 112 16.19 -0.19 -1.19
N TRP A 113 16.04 0.97 -1.83
CA TRP A 113 14.85 1.27 -2.62
C TRP A 113 14.68 0.25 -3.75
N SER A 114 13.42 -0.11 -4.05
CA SER A 114 13.05 -1.10 -5.06
C SER A 114 11.89 -0.59 -5.92
N ASP A 115 11.56 -1.30 -6.99
CA ASP A 115 10.40 -1.07 -7.85
C ASP A 115 9.13 -1.80 -7.36
N LEU A 116 9.20 -2.46 -6.20
CA LEU A 116 8.04 -3.08 -5.56
C LEU A 116 7.10 -1.99 -5.05
N THR A 117 5.91 -1.91 -5.63
CA THR A 117 4.94 -0.84 -5.41
C THR A 117 3.69 -1.40 -4.73
N ALA A 118 3.26 -0.77 -3.64
CA ALA A 118 1.93 -0.99 -3.08
C ALA A 118 0.94 0.01 -3.72
N LEU A 119 -0.14 -0.51 -4.27
CA LEU A 119 -1.24 0.27 -4.84
C LEU A 119 -2.42 0.29 -3.89
N PHE A 120 -2.95 1.48 -3.61
CA PHE A 120 -4.15 1.64 -2.81
C PHE A 120 -5.23 2.37 -3.58
N ASP A 121 -6.46 1.93 -3.42
CA ASP A 121 -7.64 2.71 -3.79
C ASP A 121 -8.04 3.62 -2.61
N ILE A 122 -8.35 4.88 -2.90
CA ILE A 122 -8.96 5.81 -1.95
C ILE A 122 -10.47 5.66 -2.07
N VAL A 123 -11.11 5.13 -1.04
CA VAL A 123 -12.55 4.82 -1.06
C VAL A 123 -13.31 5.77 -0.14
N LEU A 124 -14.38 6.40 -0.65
CA LEU A 124 -15.29 7.23 0.11
C LEU A 124 -16.46 6.38 0.65
N LEU A 125 -16.44 6.09 1.95
CA LEU A 125 -17.50 5.36 2.65
C LEU A 125 -18.12 6.23 3.73
N GLU A 126 -19.44 6.41 3.68
CA GLU A 126 -20.21 7.11 4.72
C GLU A 126 -19.66 8.52 5.05
N GLY A 127 -19.09 9.23 4.07
CA GLY A 127 -18.48 10.56 4.27
C GLY A 127 -17.07 10.54 4.88
N THR A 128 -16.40 9.38 4.87
CA THR A 128 -15.01 9.23 5.32
C THR A 128 -14.17 8.56 4.25
N LEU A 129 -12.89 8.92 4.17
CA LEU A 129 -11.93 8.22 3.30
C LEU A 129 -11.34 7.03 4.05
N VAL A 130 -11.26 5.91 3.36
CA VAL A 130 -10.51 4.71 3.77
C VAL A 130 -9.60 4.27 2.65
N LEU A 131 -8.54 3.56 2.98
CA LEU A 131 -7.60 3.02 1.99
C LEU A 131 -7.85 1.52 1.85
N GLN A 132 -8.13 1.07 0.64
CA GLN A 132 -8.16 -0.34 0.29
C GLN A 132 -6.84 -0.69 -0.38
N LEU A 133 -6.14 -1.72 0.10
CA LEU A 133 -4.97 -2.24 -0.62
C LEU A 133 -5.49 -2.94 -1.88
N HIS A 134 -5.07 -2.47 -3.04
CA HIS A 134 -5.48 -3.03 -4.34
C HIS A 134 -4.52 -4.14 -4.77
N ASP A 135 -3.21 -3.85 -4.72
CA ASP A 135 -2.18 -4.79 -5.17
C ASP A 135 -0.80 -4.45 -4.59
N ILE A 136 0.13 -5.41 -4.63
CA ILE A 136 1.56 -5.20 -4.40
C ILE A 136 2.33 -5.91 -5.51
N HIS A 137 2.94 -5.16 -6.42
CA HIS A 137 3.66 -5.73 -7.56
C HIS A 137 4.82 -4.85 -8.04
N VAL A 138 5.63 -5.39 -8.95
CA VAL A 138 6.79 -4.72 -9.54
C VAL A 138 6.35 -3.86 -10.73
N MET A 139 6.79 -2.60 -10.76
CA MET A 139 6.47 -1.60 -11.80
C MET A 139 7.58 -1.37 -12.82
#